data_AF-A0A415ITA5-F1
#
_entry.id   AF-A0A415ITA5-F1
#
_cell.length_a   1.000
_cell.length_b   1.000
_cell.length_c   1.000
_cell.angle_alpha   90.00
_cell.angle_beta   90.00
_cell.angle_gamma   90.00
#
_symmetry.space_group_name_H-M   'P 1'
#
loop_
_entity.id
_entity.type
_entity.pdbx_description
1 polymer ?
#
loop_
_entity_poly.entity_id
_entity_poly.type
_entity_poly.pdbx_seq_one_letter_code
_entity_poly.pdbx_strand_id
1 'polypeptide(L)'
;MFLGCKSGKHLTSDSHTQIIVHDKLVPVFRPADSASIRALLECDSNGRVVLSWLDMAQSENARLRFKLDSMGNLMAGFKIPSDTVFIPGKDSTIIQKSVQTIEVERRLTPWQKFCMVFTIIVLILFVLFAIYKIRVILNKK
;
A
#
# COMPACT_ATOMS: atom_id res chain seq x y z
N MET A 1 42.78 28.81 -14.63
CA MET A 1 42.26 27.43 -14.40
C MET A 1 40.94 27.58 -13.65
N PHE A 2 39.93 26.77 -14.00
CA PHE A 2 38.55 26.71 -13.43
C PHE A 2 37.46 27.60 -14.07
N LEU A 3 37.07 27.27 -15.30
CA LEU A 3 35.69 27.48 -15.80
C LEU A 3 34.97 26.13 -15.82
N GLY A 4 34.60 25.65 -14.63
CA GLY A 4 33.82 24.42 -14.45
C GLY A 4 32.33 24.73 -14.53
N CYS A 5 31.70 24.46 -15.67
CA CYS A 5 30.26 24.60 -15.83
C CYS A 5 29.56 23.37 -15.22
N LYS A 6 29.16 23.45 -13.94
CA LYS A 6 28.41 22.38 -13.28
C LYS A 6 26.96 22.43 -13.77
N SER A 7 26.52 21.40 -14.49
CA SER A 7 25.15 21.30 -15.00
C SER A 7 24.17 21.19 -13.83
N GLY A 8 23.34 22.21 -13.63
CA GLY A 8 22.19 22.14 -12.71
C GLY A 8 21.15 21.20 -13.29
N LYS A 9 20.88 20.09 -12.61
CA LYS A 9 19.76 19.19 -12.93
C LYS A 9 18.47 19.92 -12.55
N HIS A 10 17.65 20.28 -13.51
CA HIS A 10 16.32 20.82 -13.23
C HIS A 10 15.38 19.66 -12.89
N LEU A 11 14.91 19.63 -11.65
CA LEU A 11 13.89 18.71 -11.19
C LEU A 11 12.52 19.29 -11.56
N THR A 12 11.89 18.81 -12.63
CA THR A 12 10.43 18.98 -12.81
C THR A 12 9.74 17.93 -11.97
N SER A 13 9.46 18.26 -10.71
CA SER A 13 8.71 17.43 -9.77
C SER A 13 7.23 17.73 -9.90
N ASP A 14 6.55 17.15 -10.88
CA ASP A 14 5.10 16.97 -10.81
C ASP A 14 4.82 15.67 -10.04
N SER A 15 4.91 15.76 -8.71
CA SER A 15 4.64 14.63 -7.82
C SER A 15 3.14 14.43 -7.66
N HIS A 16 2.49 13.84 -8.66
CA HIS A 16 1.09 13.43 -8.55
C HIS A 16 1.01 12.15 -7.69
N THR A 17 1.07 12.32 -6.37
CA THR A 17 0.80 11.23 -5.41
C THR A 17 -0.67 10.85 -5.49
N GLN A 18 -0.97 9.71 -6.11
CA GLN A 18 -2.33 9.15 -6.12
C GLN A 18 -2.49 8.26 -4.89
N ILE A 19 -3.28 8.72 -3.93
CA ILE A 19 -3.69 7.92 -2.77
C ILE A 19 -4.87 7.07 -3.24
N ILE A 20 -4.65 5.76 -3.40
CA ILE A 20 -5.71 4.81 -3.73
C ILE A 20 -6.21 4.21 -2.42
N VAL A 21 -7.44 4.55 -2.05
CA VAL A 21 -8.11 4.07 -0.83
C VAL A 21 -8.87 2.80 -1.20
N HIS A 22 -8.57 1.70 -0.51
CA HIS A 22 -9.32 0.45 -0.66
C HIS A 22 -10.07 0.15 0.63
N ASP A 23 -11.39 -0.04 0.53
CA ASP A 23 -12.21 -0.46 1.65
C ASP A 23 -12.05 -1.97 1.85
N LYS A 24 -11.62 -2.39 3.05
CA LYS A 24 -11.40 -3.80 3.40
C LYS A 24 -12.29 -4.17 4.58
N LEU A 25 -13.07 -5.23 4.42
CA LEU A 25 -13.88 -5.77 5.51
C LEU A 25 -13.00 -6.68 6.39
N VAL A 26 -12.87 -6.34 7.67
CA VAL A 26 -12.14 -7.16 8.65
C VAL A 26 -13.16 -7.92 9.51
N PRO A 27 -13.09 -9.26 9.57
CA PRO A 27 -13.97 -10.03 10.45
C PRO A 27 -13.53 -9.83 11.91
N VAL A 28 -14.43 -9.34 12.75
CA VAL A 28 -14.19 -9.22 14.20
C VAL A 28 -15.01 -10.29 14.93
N PHE A 29 -14.34 -11.03 15.81
CA PHE A 29 -15.00 -12.06 16.63
C PHE A 29 -15.87 -11.37 17.69
N ARG A 30 -17.18 -11.63 17.69
CA ARG A 30 -18.08 -11.19 18.77
C ARG A 30 -17.81 -12.00 20.05
N PRO A 31 -17.97 -11.40 21.24
CA PRO A 31 -17.70 -12.06 22.51
C PRO A 31 -18.57 -13.31 22.70
N ALA A 32 -18.08 -14.25 23.51
CA ALA A 32 -18.65 -15.58 23.69
C ALA A 32 -20.12 -15.54 24.16
N ASP A 33 -21.03 -15.97 23.30
CA ASP A 33 -22.43 -16.20 23.66
C ASP A 33 -22.51 -17.34 24.68
N SER A 34 -23.03 -17.04 25.86
CA SER A 34 -23.15 -17.99 26.98
C SER A 34 -24.62 -18.38 27.19
N ALA A 35 -24.85 -19.64 27.52
CA ALA A 35 -26.12 -20.10 28.06
C ALA A 35 -25.89 -21.14 29.15
N SER A 36 -26.76 -21.12 30.16
CA SER A 36 -26.74 -22.01 31.31
C SER A 36 -28.12 -22.64 31.48
N ILE A 37 -28.11 -23.93 31.81
CA ILE A 37 -29.33 -24.68 32.12
C ILE A 37 -29.14 -25.41 33.45
N ARG A 38 -30.17 -25.33 34.30
CA ARG A 38 -30.22 -26.07 35.55
C ARG A 38 -31.59 -26.73 35.66
N ALA A 39 -31.60 -28.04 35.82
CA ALA A 39 -32.81 -28.85 35.91
C ALA A 39 -32.73 -29.77 37.12
N LEU A 40 -33.84 -29.87 37.86
CA LEU A 40 -34.01 -30.83 38.96
C LEU A 40 -34.98 -31.91 38.50
N LEU A 41 -34.50 -33.15 38.50
CA LEU A 41 -35.26 -34.34 38.14
C LEU A 41 -35.50 -35.16 39.41
N GLU A 42 -36.77 -35.44 39.68
CA GLU A 42 -37.21 -36.23 40.83
C GLU A 42 -37.83 -37.55 40.37
N CYS A 43 -37.77 -38.57 41.21
CA CYS A 43 -38.41 -39.86 40.94
C CYS A 43 -39.72 -39.93 41.73
N ASP A 44 -40.83 -40.08 41.01
CA ASP A 44 -42.16 -40.33 41.58
C ASP A 44 -42.21 -41.72 42.25
N SER A 45 -43.14 -41.95 43.16
CA SER A 45 -43.32 -43.24 43.85
C SER A 45 -43.57 -44.41 42.89
N ASN A 46 -44.00 -44.11 41.66
CA ASN A 46 -44.23 -45.06 40.58
C ASN A 46 -42.98 -45.32 39.72
N GLY A 47 -41.81 -44.80 40.11
CA GLY A 47 -40.54 -44.98 39.38
C GLY A 47 -40.41 -44.14 38.12
N ARG A 48 -41.22 -43.09 37.97
CA ARG A 48 -41.18 -42.16 36.82
C ARG A 48 -40.31 -40.96 37.13
N VAL A 49 -39.47 -40.55 36.18
CA VAL A 49 -38.65 -39.33 36.30
C VAL A 49 -39.50 -38.12 35.91
N VAL A 50 -39.65 -37.17 36.84
CA VAL A 50 -40.45 -35.96 36.70
C VAL A 50 -39.54 -34.74 36.83
N LEU A 51 -39.77 -33.72 36.02
CA LEU A 51 -39.08 -32.43 36.12
C LEU A 51 -39.72 -31.59 37.25
N SER A 52 -38.98 -31.42 38.35
CA SER A 52 -39.43 -30.63 39.51
C SER A 52 -39.14 -29.14 39.34
N TRP A 53 -37.98 -28.81 38.77
CA TRP A 53 -37.55 -27.43 38.57
C TRP A 53 -36.69 -27.26 37.32
N LEU A 54 -36.87 -26.15 36.61
CA LEU A 54 -36.10 -25.81 35.40
C LEU A 54 -35.82 -24.31 35.37
N ASP A 55 -34.54 -23.96 35.26
CA ASP A 55 -34.06 -22.60 35.08
C ASP A 55 -33.12 -22.53 33.88
N MET A 56 -33.35 -21.51 33.06
CA MET A 56 -32.69 -21.31 31.78
C MET A 56 -32.26 -19.86 31.67
N ALA A 57 -30.96 -19.64 31.54
CA ALA A 57 -30.37 -18.33 31.29
C ALA A 57 -29.64 -18.37 29.94
N GLN A 58 -29.96 -17.43 29.05
CA GLN A 58 -29.34 -17.33 27.72
C GLN A 58 -29.02 -15.88 27.36
N SER A 59 -27.90 -15.68 26.67
CA SER A 59 -27.55 -14.42 25.98
C SER A 59 -28.48 -14.19 24.78
N GLU A 60 -28.62 -12.94 24.31
CA GLU A 60 -29.51 -12.57 23.19
C GLU A 60 -29.27 -13.37 21.91
N ASN A 61 -28.02 -13.76 21.64
CA ASN A 61 -27.66 -14.53 20.44
C ASN A 61 -27.59 -16.04 20.70
N ALA A 62 -27.78 -16.50 21.94
CA ALA A 62 -27.78 -17.93 22.26
C ALA A 62 -29.19 -18.52 22.22
N ARG A 63 -29.38 -19.66 21.55
CA ARG A 63 -30.63 -20.43 21.61
C ARG A 63 -30.41 -21.75 22.34
N LEU A 64 -31.06 -21.91 23.49
CA LEU A 64 -31.04 -23.16 24.27
C LEU A 64 -32.29 -24.00 23.99
N ARG A 65 -32.13 -25.32 23.81
CA ARG A 65 -33.22 -26.29 23.62
C ARG A 65 -33.12 -27.37 24.70
N PHE A 66 -34.18 -27.52 25.49
CA PHE A 66 -34.29 -28.57 26.49
C PHE A 66 -35.56 -29.39 26.25
N LYS A 67 -35.42 -30.71 26.15
CA LYS A 67 -36.53 -31.64 25.99
C LYS A 67 -36.31 -32.86 26.87
N LEU A 68 -37.31 -33.17 27.69
CA LEU A 68 -37.39 -34.41 28.47
C LEU A 68 -38.55 -35.24 27.92
N ASP A 69 -38.26 -36.46 27.49
CA ASP A 69 -39.27 -37.39 26.98
C ASP A 69 -39.84 -38.25 28.11
N SER A 70 -41.08 -38.73 27.97
CA SER A 70 -41.73 -39.60 28.95
C SER A 70 -41.06 -40.97 29.08
N MET A 71 -40.25 -41.35 28.09
CA MET A 71 -39.37 -42.53 28.13
C MET A 71 -38.04 -42.29 28.88
N GLY A 72 -37.83 -41.09 29.44
CA GLY A 72 -36.62 -40.74 30.20
C GLY A 72 -35.45 -40.23 29.35
N ASN A 73 -35.65 -40.00 28.05
CA ASN A 73 -34.62 -39.45 27.18
C ASN A 73 -34.49 -37.93 27.39
N LEU A 74 -33.28 -37.48 27.71
CA LEU A 74 -32.95 -36.07 27.93
C LEU A 74 -32.17 -35.51 26.73
N MET A 75 -32.69 -34.46 26.10
CA MET A 75 -31.99 -33.74 25.05
C MET A 75 -31.76 -32.28 25.46
N ALA A 76 -30.48 -31.92 25.60
CA ALA A 76 -30.04 -30.55 25.81
C ALA A 76 -29.18 -30.12 24.62
N GLY A 77 -29.65 -29.13 23.87
CA GLY A 77 -28.99 -28.62 22.69
C GLY A 77 -28.72 -27.13 22.80
N PHE A 78 -27.56 -26.69 22.34
CA PHE A 78 -27.15 -25.30 22.33
C PHE A 78 -26.82 -24.88 20.90
N LYS A 79 -27.43 -23.78 20.44
CA LYS A 79 -27.23 -23.26 19.09
C LYS A 79 -26.87 -21.79 19.15
N ILE A 80 -25.65 -21.47 18.69
CA ILE A 80 -25.20 -20.10 18.45
C ILE A 80 -25.28 -19.86 16.93
N PRO A 81 -26.08 -18.89 16.45
CA PRO A 81 -25.95 -18.36 15.10
C PRO A 81 -24.64 -17.56 15.02
N SER A 82 -23.71 -18.00 14.16
CA SER A 82 -22.46 -17.30 13.94
C SER A 82 -22.70 -16.03 13.14
N ASP A 83 -22.91 -14.91 13.83
CA ASP A 83 -22.99 -13.59 13.22
C ASP A 83 -21.58 -13.02 13.03
N THR A 84 -21.10 -13.03 11.78
CA THR A 84 -19.89 -12.31 11.41
C THR A 84 -20.23 -10.84 11.21
N VAL A 85 -19.80 -9.99 12.15
CA VAL A 85 -19.92 -8.54 12.00
C VAL A 85 -18.72 -8.04 11.21
N PHE A 86 -18.98 -7.54 10.00
CA PHE A 86 -17.97 -6.90 9.16
C PHE A 86 -17.82 -5.44 9.58
N ILE A 87 -16.73 -5.12 10.29
CA ILE A 87 -16.39 -3.72 10.59
C ILE A 87 -15.58 -3.19 9.40
N PRO A 88 -15.92 -2.02 8.85
CA PRO A 88 -15.15 -1.41 7.77
C PRO A 88 -13.76 -1.01 8.29
N GLY A 89 -12.71 -1.65 7.76
CA GLY A 89 -11.32 -1.26 7.95
C GLY A 89 -10.84 -0.43 6.76
N LYS A 90 -10.12 0.66 7.03
CA LYS A 90 -9.60 1.57 6.00
C LYS A 90 -8.08 1.41 5.92
N ASP A 91 -7.62 0.68 4.91
CA ASP A 91 -6.19 0.50 4.63
C ASP A 91 -5.78 1.45 3.49
N SER A 92 -4.81 2.33 3.74
CA SER A 92 -4.26 3.25 2.73
C SER A 92 -2.89 2.75 2.26
N THR A 93 -2.81 2.21 1.05
CA THR A 93 -1.53 1.85 0.42
C THR A 93 -1.00 3.04 -0.37
N ILE A 94 0.09 3.65 0.10
CA ILE A 94 0.74 4.78 -0.59
C ILE A 94 1.68 4.23 -1.67
N ILE A 95 1.27 4.28 -2.93
CA ILE A 95 2.13 3.90 -4.06
C ILE A 95 2.88 5.15 -4.53
N GLN A 96 4.10 5.34 -4.04
CA GLN A 96 4.98 6.44 -4.47
C GLN A 96 5.61 6.08 -5.82
N LYS A 97 5.02 6.56 -6.92
CA LYS A 97 5.65 6.46 -8.25
C LYS A 97 6.91 7.34 -8.26
N SER A 98 8.08 6.71 -8.33
CA SER A 98 9.35 7.40 -8.50
C SER A 98 9.38 8.08 -9.87
N VAL A 99 9.61 9.39 -9.85
CA VAL A 99 9.68 10.23 -11.05
C VAL A 99 10.88 9.79 -11.89
N GLN A 100 10.63 9.29 -13.10
CA GLN A 100 11.70 9.01 -14.06
C GLN A 100 12.37 10.32 -14.45
N THR A 101 13.67 10.44 -14.15
CA THR A 101 14.50 11.54 -14.61
C THR A 101 14.73 11.39 -16.10
N ILE A 102 13.93 12.07 -16.92
CA ILE A 102 14.17 12.18 -18.35
C ILE A 102 15.38 13.11 -18.54
N GLU A 103 16.47 12.59 -19.08
CA GLU A 103 17.62 13.40 -19.46
C GLU A 103 17.23 14.25 -20.67
N VAL A 104 16.92 15.52 -20.40
CA VAL A 104 16.63 16.49 -21.46
C VAL A 104 17.93 16.85 -22.15
N GLU A 105 18.10 16.42 -23.40
CA GLU A 105 19.21 16.79 -24.28
C GLU A 105 19.33 18.32 -24.33
N ARG A 106 20.42 18.86 -23.79
CA ARG A 106 20.60 20.29 -23.56
C ARG A 106 20.80 21.00 -24.91
N ARG A 107 19.81 21.75 -25.38
CA ARG A 107 19.98 22.64 -26.53
C ARG A 107 21.10 23.64 -26.23
N LEU A 108 22.17 23.61 -27.04
CA LEU A 108 23.26 24.58 -26.91
C LEU A 108 22.72 26.00 -27.06
N THR A 109 23.12 26.87 -26.15
CA THR A 109 22.72 28.29 -26.22
C THR A 109 23.27 28.92 -27.51
N PRO A 110 22.54 29.85 -28.14
CA PRO A 110 22.99 30.52 -29.36
C PRO A 110 24.39 31.14 -29.20
N TRP A 111 24.68 31.67 -28.01
CA TRP A 111 25.97 32.23 -27.63
C TRP A 111 27.10 31.18 -27.62
N GLN A 112 26.86 30.00 -27.06
CA GLN A 112 27.87 28.92 -27.06
C GLN A 112 28.19 28.43 -28.47
N LYS A 113 27.18 28.31 -29.34
CA LYS A 113 27.41 27.98 -30.76
C LYS A 113 28.26 29.05 -31.44
N PHE A 114 27.98 30.32 -31.17
CA PHE A 114 28.76 31.43 -31.70
C PHE A 114 30.22 31.39 -31.23
N CYS A 115 30.47 31.20 -29.94
CA CYS A 115 31.84 31.06 -29.41
C CYS A 115 32.58 29.88 -30.05
N MET A 116 31.92 28.73 -30.22
CA MET A 116 32.53 27.54 -30.84
C MET A 116 32.95 27.83 -32.29
N VAL A 117 32.05 28.40 -33.10
CA VAL A 117 32.35 28.77 -34.49
C VAL A 117 33.48 29.80 -34.57
N PHE A 118 33.47 30.81 -33.70
CA PHE A 118 34.51 31.83 -33.65
C PHE A 118 35.89 31.24 -33.36
N THR A 119 35.99 30.31 -32.40
CA THR A 119 37.27 29.64 -32.09
C THR A 119 37.84 28.84 -33.27
N ILE A 120 36.97 28.19 -34.05
CA ILE A 120 37.39 27.43 -35.24
C ILE A 120 37.95 28.37 -36.31
N ILE A 121 37.29 29.51 -36.56
CA ILE A 121 37.73 30.49 -37.56
C ILE A 121 39.10 31.08 -37.19
N VAL A 122 39.28 31.45 -35.91
CA VAL A 122 40.56 32.00 -35.42
C VAL A 122 41.69 30.98 -35.56
N LEU A 123 41.43 29.71 -35.27
CA LEU A 123 42.42 28.64 -35.45
C LEU A 123 42.86 28.48 -36.91
N ILE A 124 41.91 28.50 -37.85
CA ILE A 124 42.21 28.40 -39.28
C ILE A 124 43.06 29.58 -39.75
N LEU A 125 42.72 30.81 -39.34
CA LEU A 125 43.50 32.01 -39.67
C LEU A 125 44.92 31.93 -39.11
N PHE A 126 45.08 31.43 -37.88
CA PHE A 126 46.40 31.26 -37.26
C PHE A 126 47.27 30.26 -38.02
N VAL A 127 46.69 29.13 -38.44
CA VAL A 127 47.39 28.10 -39.24
C VAL A 127 47.81 28.66 -40.60
N LEU A 128 46.93 29.39 -41.29
CA LEU A 128 47.26 30.02 -42.58
C LEU A 128 48.37 31.06 -42.43
N PHE A 129 48.33 31.87 -41.36
CA PHE A 129 49.38 32.84 -41.07
C PHE A 129 50.72 32.18 -40.78
N ALA A 130 50.73 31.08 -40.02
CA ALA A 130 51.94 30.31 -39.75
C ALA A 130 52.54 29.73 -41.05
N ILE A 131 51.72 29.14 -41.92
CA ILE A 131 52.17 28.62 -43.23
C ILE A 131 52.72 29.75 -44.11
N TYR A 132 52.04 30.91 -44.16
CA TYR A 132 52.52 32.07 -44.91
C TYR A 132 53.88 32.54 -44.41
N LYS A 133 54.05 32.68 -43.08
CA LYS A 133 55.33 33.09 -42.48
C LYS A 133 56.44 32.08 -42.78
N ILE A 134 56.16 30.79 -42.71
CA ILE A 134 57.13 29.73 -43.06
C ILE A 134 57.53 29.84 -44.54
N ARG A 135 56.56 30.00 -45.46
CA ARG A 135 56.86 30.16 -46.90
C ARG A 135 57.67 31.41 -47.19
N VAL A 136 57.36 32.53 -46.54
CA VAL A 136 58.13 33.79 -46.68
C VAL A 136 59.55 33.63 -46.16
N ILE A 137 59.77 32.91 -45.06
CA ILE A 137 61.10 32.64 -44.53
C ILE A 137 61.88 31.71 -45.48
N LEU A 138 61.24 30.69 -46.05
CA LEU A 138 61.87 29.75 -46.98
C LEU A 138 62.29 30.42 -48.30
N ASN A 139 61.47 31.34 -48.83
CA ASN A 139 61.75 32.06 -50.07
C ASN A 139 62.76 33.20 -49.93
N LYS A 140 63.13 33.58 -48.70
CA LYS A 140 64.07 34.68 -48.42
C LYS A 140 65.49 34.19 -48.09
N LYS A 141 65.71 32.87 -48.10
CA LYS A 141 67.01 32.22 -47.93
C LYS A 141 67.45 31.61 -49.25
#